data_AF-A0A109V5J3-F1
#
_entry.id   AF-A0A109V5J3-F1
#
_cell.length_a   1.000
_cell.length_b   1.000
_cell.length_c   1.000
_cell.angle_alpha   90.00
_cell.angle_beta   90.00
_cell.angle_gamma   90.00
#
_symmetry.space_group_name_H-M   'P 1'
#
loop_
_entity.id
_entity.type
_entity.pdbx_description
1 polymer ?
#
loop_
_entity_poly.entity_id
_entity_poly.type
_entity_poly.pdbx_seq_one_letter_code
_entity_poly.pdbx_strand_id
1 'polypeptide(L)'
;MPSAAIIAKLLLDAGILRAPPHAVEAAAATALAASAAAGAVALLRRGRPSARGSSMKVRVIEVITSGAAEERVTAAQALASIVKERAKAGRARYAVISTLQGGFSRTLIGIMNPDPVQVDIEAEILKTLISMNVRGARLSEPKEVPEQLLRGLEALEPRGRGEPVVVEPSRGSIPVTLQGSGVGGLALGTAFEGAFQRPVELTLEDIRGHIAVFGSTGTGKTTTLATVLSGLPSLGVNFIALDWAGELSKLIDNATTWSPINDGGINPFTDGDLRSSPELLLDVLSSALDLTQPQSYIVMRVFNDDMPRSFRELKEAIESYPEEARWDRDVKRGLLRKVAILANSKFSGLFNGSVELDELESRPLVVKLDEIESFTVRKAYALVLLAAMFARRTRERPVVVAIDEAHNLFNEDNDLVGHIMAESRKYGLYVALATQSPSAVPNSVLLNANTKVVHALRSLRDKEVIAQSMNLPYDMTNALDKLEPGEAIVQSPTIVNPVIVKVKLSSPRRNGLSNPVVREPVNGNANSPL
;
A
#
# COMPACT_ATOMS: atom_id res chain seq x y z
N MET A 1 -36.24 -4.69 6.34
CA MET A 1 -35.41 -5.08 5.18
C MET A 1 -36.23 -4.80 3.92
N PRO A 2 -35.68 -4.18 2.86
CA PRO A 2 -34.79 -4.90 1.96
C PRO A 2 -33.52 -5.38 2.62
N SER A 3 -33.08 -6.56 2.19
CA SER A 3 -31.69 -6.98 2.08
C SER A 3 -31.29 -6.58 0.65
N ALA A 4 -31.01 -5.31 0.37
CA ALA A 4 -30.05 -4.43 1.05
C ALA A 4 -28.64 -5.00 1.22
N ALA A 5 -28.38 -6.28 0.97
CA ALA A 5 -27.13 -6.67 0.31
C ALA A 5 -27.03 -5.94 -1.05
N ILE A 6 -28.18 -5.69 -1.68
CA ILE A 6 -28.32 -4.98 -2.95
C ILE A 6 -28.10 -3.45 -2.80
N ILE A 7 -28.59 -2.82 -1.72
CA ILE A 7 -28.20 -1.44 -1.37
C ILE A 7 -26.74 -1.37 -0.92
N ALA A 8 -26.26 -2.36 -0.17
CA ALA A 8 -24.84 -2.45 0.23
C ALA A 8 -23.92 -2.59 -0.98
N LYS A 9 -24.36 -3.31 -2.03
CA LYS A 9 -23.64 -3.33 -3.30
C LYS A 9 -23.69 -1.93 -3.96
N LEU A 10 -24.81 -1.20 -3.95
CA LEU A 10 -24.94 0.20 -4.43
C LEU A 10 -24.17 1.28 -3.63
N LEU A 11 -23.20 0.84 -2.83
CA LEU A 11 -22.25 1.62 -2.04
C LEU A 11 -20.82 1.05 -2.22
N LEU A 12 -20.70 -0.27 -2.35
CA LEU A 12 -19.48 -1.04 -2.66
C LEU A 12 -18.71 -0.44 -3.86
N ASP A 13 -19.44 -0.25 -4.95
CA ASP A 13 -19.00 0.37 -6.20
C ASP A 13 -18.77 1.88 -6.24
N ALA A 14 -18.92 2.67 -5.14
CA ALA A 14 -19.32 4.11 -5.11
C ALA A 14 -18.48 5.18 -5.85
N GLY A 15 -18.06 4.88 -7.08
CA GLY A 15 -18.79 5.44 -8.21
C GLY A 15 -19.36 4.43 -9.24
N ILE A 16 -20.55 3.78 -9.19
CA ILE A 16 -21.40 3.23 -8.10
C ILE A 16 -21.86 1.79 -8.51
N LEU A 17 -20.97 0.98 -9.12
CA LEU A 17 -20.94 -0.52 -9.20
C LEU A 17 -20.24 -1.11 -10.44
N ARG A 18 -19.42 -2.16 -10.25
CA ARG A 18 -18.65 -2.92 -11.26
C ARG A 18 -18.37 -4.38 -10.83
N ALA A 19 -19.02 -5.41 -11.38
CA ALA A 19 -18.59 -6.83 -11.22
C ALA A 19 -19.21 -7.84 -12.24
N PRO A 20 -18.49 -8.92 -12.63
CA PRO A 20 -19.03 -10.12 -13.30
C PRO A 20 -19.83 -11.09 -12.36
N PRO A 21 -20.49 -12.17 -12.85
CA PRO A 21 -21.87 -12.49 -12.39
C PRO A 21 -22.09 -13.45 -11.21
N HIS A 22 -21.11 -14.18 -10.67
CA HIS A 22 -21.40 -15.48 -10.00
C HIS A 22 -21.63 -15.51 -8.47
N ALA A 23 -21.69 -14.37 -7.78
CA ALA A 23 -21.65 -14.34 -6.30
C ALA A 23 -22.81 -13.55 -5.61
N VAL A 24 -24.01 -13.53 -6.20
CA VAL A 24 -25.15 -12.77 -5.63
C VAL A 24 -26.06 -13.62 -4.70
N GLU A 25 -25.96 -14.95 -4.70
CA GLU A 25 -26.91 -15.83 -4.00
C GLU A 25 -26.40 -16.46 -2.69
N ALA A 26 -25.11 -16.38 -2.35
CA ALA A 26 -24.52 -17.16 -1.25
C ALA A 26 -24.54 -16.51 0.15
N ALA A 27 -24.84 -15.21 0.28
CA ALA A 27 -24.67 -14.44 1.53
C ALA A 27 -25.96 -13.80 2.08
N ALA A 28 -27.11 -14.45 1.88
CA ALA A 28 -28.41 -13.95 2.32
C ALA A 28 -28.81 -14.35 3.76
N ALA A 29 -27.87 -14.82 4.58
CA ALA A 29 -28.14 -15.29 5.95
C ALA A 29 -27.13 -14.75 6.98
N THR A 30 -27.68 -14.15 8.05
CA THR A 30 -27.06 -13.82 9.36
C THR A 30 -26.62 -12.36 9.59
N ALA A 31 -27.53 -11.58 10.21
CA ALA A 31 -27.37 -10.40 11.09
C ALA A 31 -26.48 -9.20 10.66
N LEU A 32 -26.88 -7.92 10.73
CA LEU A 32 -27.89 -7.15 11.49
C LEU A 32 -27.56 -6.80 12.97
N ALA A 33 -26.54 -5.94 13.20
CA ALA A 33 -26.31 -5.10 14.41
C ALA A 33 -25.03 -4.23 14.21
N ALA A 34 -24.81 -3.00 14.72
CA ALA A 34 -25.62 -1.97 15.43
C ALA A 34 -24.85 -0.59 15.44
N SER A 35 -25.53 0.60 15.36
CA SER A 35 -25.23 1.77 14.46
C SER A 35 -24.39 3.03 14.88
N ALA A 36 -24.09 3.93 13.89
CA ALA A 36 -23.61 5.36 13.89
C ALA A 36 -22.11 5.75 13.62
N ALA A 37 -21.74 6.47 12.56
CA ALA A 37 -22.49 7.20 11.51
C ALA A 37 -21.56 7.28 10.25
N ALA A 38 -21.68 8.15 9.23
CA ALA A 38 -22.60 9.26 8.93
C ALA A 38 -22.77 9.42 7.39
N GLY A 39 -23.82 10.11 6.95
CA GLY A 39 -24.09 10.43 5.53
C GLY A 39 -25.56 10.20 5.16
N ALA A 40 -26.25 11.25 4.69
CA ALA A 40 -27.71 11.28 4.60
C ALA A 40 -28.29 10.90 3.22
N VAL A 41 -29.38 10.12 3.24
CA VAL A 41 -30.22 9.76 2.07
C VAL A 41 -31.48 10.64 2.02
N ALA A 42 -32.16 10.76 0.86
CA ALA A 42 -33.46 11.44 0.77
C ALA A 42 -34.42 10.76 -0.22
N LEU A 43 -35.57 10.29 0.28
CA LEU A 43 -36.64 9.65 -0.50
C LEU A 43 -37.94 10.46 -0.44
N LEU A 44 -38.61 10.69 -1.57
CA LEU A 44 -39.74 11.63 -1.69
C LEU A 44 -40.85 11.09 -2.60
N ARG A 45 -42.13 11.26 -2.20
CA ARG A 45 -43.29 10.58 -2.82
C ARG A 45 -44.54 11.46 -2.96
N ARG A 46 -45.15 11.42 -4.14
CA ARG A 46 -46.59 11.11 -4.31
C ARG A 46 -46.85 10.49 -5.70
N GLY A 47 -48.01 9.88 -5.86
CA GLY A 47 -48.39 9.06 -7.02
C GLY A 47 -49.28 7.88 -6.58
N ARG A 48 -50.31 7.56 -7.38
CA ARG A 48 -51.18 6.40 -7.14
C ARG A 48 -50.48 5.12 -7.63
N PRO A 49 -50.65 3.97 -6.95
CA PRO A 49 -50.19 2.70 -7.48
C PRO A 49 -51.11 2.26 -8.63
N SER A 50 -50.61 2.28 -9.87
CA SER A 50 -51.17 1.45 -10.94
C SER A 50 -50.79 -0.03 -10.70
N ALA A 51 -51.46 -0.92 -11.43
CA ALA A 51 -51.59 -2.35 -11.14
C ALA A 51 -50.26 -3.09 -10.80
N ARG A 52 -50.37 -4.04 -9.85
CA ARG A 52 -49.35 -5.07 -9.63
C ARG A 52 -49.13 -5.81 -10.95
N GLY A 53 -47.91 -5.74 -11.51
CA GLY A 53 -47.52 -6.50 -12.71
C GLY A 53 -46.81 -5.68 -13.80
N SER A 54 -46.91 -4.36 -13.83
CA SER A 54 -46.15 -3.53 -14.79
C SER A 54 -44.72 -3.29 -14.29
N SER A 55 -43.72 -3.61 -15.10
CA SER A 55 -42.34 -3.16 -14.86
C SER A 55 -42.27 -1.63 -14.80
N MET A 56 -41.50 -1.10 -13.86
CA MET A 56 -41.22 0.33 -13.84
C MET A 56 -40.24 0.65 -14.96
N LYS A 57 -40.42 1.80 -15.63
CA LYS A 57 -39.34 2.43 -16.37
C LYS A 57 -38.61 3.36 -15.44
N VAL A 58 -37.29 3.36 -15.54
CA VAL A 58 -36.38 4.11 -14.66
C VAL A 58 -35.37 4.87 -15.52
N ARG A 59 -35.18 6.15 -15.24
CA ARG A 59 -34.13 6.99 -15.83
C ARG A 59 -33.35 7.68 -14.72
N VAL A 60 -32.04 7.77 -14.85
CA VAL A 60 -31.16 8.36 -13.82
C VAL A 60 -30.49 9.60 -14.38
N ILE A 61 -30.58 10.70 -13.63
CA ILE A 61 -29.85 11.94 -13.89
C ILE A 61 -28.74 12.06 -12.86
N GLU A 62 -27.55 12.43 -13.31
CA GLU A 62 -26.43 12.79 -12.46
C GLU A 62 -26.28 14.32 -12.39
N VAL A 63 -26.06 14.83 -11.19
CA VAL A 63 -25.74 16.22 -10.90
C VAL A 63 -24.42 16.30 -10.16
N ILE A 64 -23.44 17.03 -10.70
CA ILE A 64 -22.18 17.33 -10.02
C ILE A 64 -22.16 18.82 -9.70
N THR A 65 -21.92 19.17 -8.44
CA THR A 65 -21.77 20.57 -7.99
C THR A 65 -20.40 20.78 -7.34
N SER A 66 -19.81 21.95 -7.58
CA SER A 66 -18.48 22.35 -7.13
C SER A 66 -18.56 23.72 -6.46
N GLY A 67 -17.81 23.95 -5.39
CA GLY A 67 -17.80 25.24 -4.70
C GLY A 67 -17.34 25.10 -3.24
N ALA A 68 -17.43 26.18 -2.47
CA ALA A 68 -17.19 26.17 -1.03
C ALA A 68 -18.22 25.29 -0.28
N ALA A 69 -17.96 24.97 0.99
CA ALA A 69 -18.84 24.09 1.76
C ALA A 69 -20.29 24.60 1.84
N GLU A 70 -20.47 25.90 2.04
CA GLU A 70 -21.79 26.56 2.10
C GLU A 70 -22.52 26.54 0.75
N GLU A 71 -21.79 26.74 -0.36
CA GLU A 71 -22.35 26.66 -1.72
C GLU A 71 -22.84 25.24 -2.03
N ARG A 72 -22.09 24.21 -1.60
CA ARG A 72 -22.49 22.80 -1.77
C ARG A 72 -23.71 22.43 -0.93
N VAL A 73 -23.80 22.94 0.31
CA VAL A 73 -25.00 22.77 1.15
C VAL A 73 -26.21 23.46 0.52
N THR A 74 -26.05 24.69 0.04
CA THR A 74 -27.10 25.46 -0.66
C THR A 74 -27.58 24.72 -1.91
N ALA A 75 -26.65 24.20 -2.72
CA ALA A 75 -26.98 23.41 -3.91
C ALA A 75 -27.72 22.11 -3.57
N ALA A 76 -27.32 21.39 -2.51
CA ALA A 76 -28.00 20.19 -2.06
C ALA A 76 -29.42 20.47 -1.55
N GLN A 77 -29.62 21.59 -0.83
CA GLN A 77 -30.95 22.04 -0.40
C GLN A 77 -31.85 22.41 -1.58
N ALA A 78 -31.32 23.13 -2.57
CA ALA A 78 -32.04 23.46 -3.81
C ALA A 78 -32.46 22.19 -4.57
N LEU A 79 -31.54 21.24 -4.78
CA LEU A 79 -31.83 19.95 -5.41
C LEU A 79 -32.92 19.17 -4.67
N ALA A 80 -32.82 19.07 -3.34
CA ALA A 80 -33.82 18.40 -2.51
C ALA A 80 -35.20 19.08 -2.62
N SER A 81 -35.26 20.41 -2.69
CA SER A 81 -36.51 21.17 -2.86
C SER A 81 -37.16 20.91 -4.23
N ILE A 82 -36.37 21.00 -5.32
CA ILE A 82 -36.85 20.75 -6.69
C ILE A 82 -37.44 19.33 -6.80
N VAL A 83 -36.71 18.31 -6.33
CA VAL A 83 -37.21 16.92 -6.35
C VAL A 83 -38.43 16.74 -5.45
N LYS A 84 -38.52 17.43 -4.31
CA LYS A 84 -39.70 17.41 -3.43
C LYS A 84 -40.94 17.99 -4.10
N GLU A 85 -40.81 19.06 -4.86
CA GLU A 85 -41.93 19.64 -5.62
C GLU A 85 -42.36 18.76 -6.78
N ARG A 86 -41.42 18.20 -7.55
CA ARG A 86 -41.75 17.22 -8.60
C ARG A 86 -42.42 15.97 -8.05
N ALA A 87 -41.92 15.42 -6.94
CA ALA A 87 -42.52 14.27 -6.28
C ALA A 87 -43.95 14.56 -5.78
N LYS A 88 -44.23 15.77 -5.27
CA LYS A 88 -45.59 16.17 -4.86
C LYS A 88 -46.58 16.16 -6.02
N ALA A 89 -46.14 16.49 -7.24
CA ALA A 89 -47.00 16.56 -8.43
C ALA A 89 -47.60 15.20 -8.85
N GLY A 90 -47.10 14.09 -8.31
CA GLY A 90 -47.72 12.76 -8.45
C GLY A 90 -47.41 12.00 -9.73
N ARG A 91 -46.57 12.57 -10.61
CA ARG A 91 -46.33 12.09 -11.98
C ARG A 91 -45.18 11.08 -12.12
N ALA A 92 -44.26 11.02 -11.17
CA ALA A 92 -43.22 9.99 -11.10
C ALA A 92 -42.81 9.75 -9.64
N ARG A 93 -42.20 8.59 -9.37
CA ARG A 93 -41.50 8.35 -8.10
C ARG A 93 -40.05 8.83 -8.24
N TYR A 94 -39.48 9.33 -7.15
CA TYR A 94 -38.12 9.86 -7.12
C TYR A 94 -37.30 9.21 -6.01
N ALA A 95 -36.03 8.94 -6.30
CA ALA A 95 -35.02 8.56 -5.32
C ALA A 95 -33.78 9.43 -5.52
N VAL A 96 -33.20 9.94 -4.43
CA VAL A 96 -32.00 10.79 -4.46
C VAL A 96 -30.91 10.18 -3.60
N ILE A 97 -29.71 10.08 -4.16
CA ILE A 97 -28.50 9.59 -3.50
C ILE A 97 -27.41 10.65 -3.72
N SER A 98 -26.85 11.19 -2.64
CA SER A 98 -25.82 12.24 -2.69
C SER A 98 -24.56 11.82 -1.95
N THR A 99 -23.39 12.10 -2.54
CA THR A 99 -22.06 11.79 -2.01
C THR A 99 -21.15 13.01 -2.10
N LEU A 100 -20.34 13.27 -1.07
CA LEU A 100 -19.36 14.36 -1.02
C LEU A 100 -17.94 13.80 -1.20
N GLN A 101 -17.17 14.36 -2.12
CA GLN A 101 -15.82 13.89 -2.45
C GLN A 101 -14.95 15.06 -2.94
N GLY A 102 -13.75 15.24 -2.37
CA GLY A 102 -12.70 16.11 -2.94
C GLY A 102 -13.08 17.58 -3.21
N GLY A 103 -14.04 18.16 -2.46
CA GLY A 103 -14.54 19.52 -2.72
C GLY A 103 -15.73 19.61 -3.69
N PHE A 104 -16.26 18.48 -4.13
CA PHE A 104 -17.44 18.35 -5.01
C PHE A 104 -18.56 17.57 -4.29
N SER A 105 -19.80 17.77 -4.75
CA SER A 105 -20.95 16.92 -4.40
C SER A 105 -21.48 16.27 -5.68
N ARG A 106 -21.68 14.95 -5.64
CA ARG A 106 -22.25 14.15 -6.73
C ARG A 106 -23.58 13.61 -6.26
N THR A 107 -24.63 13.83 -7.05
CA THR A 107 -26.01 13.44 -6.72
C THR A 107 -26.64 12.69 -7.88
N LEU A 108 -27.11 11.47 -7.63
CA LEU A 108 -27.92 10.72 -8.57
C LEU A 108 -29.40 10.88 -8.23
N ILE A 109 -30.23 11.10 -9.25
CA ILE A 109 -31.68 11.23 -9.14
C ILE A 109 -32.33 10.19 -10.05
N GLY A 110 -32.91 9.15 -9.47
CA GLY A 110 -33.69 8.14 -10.17
C GLY A 110 -35.15 8.57 -10.30
N ILE A 111 -35.66 8.60 -11.53
CA ILE A 111 -37.05 8.93 -11.91
C ILE A 111 -37.72 7.63 -12.36
N MET A 112 -38.88 7.29 -11.78
CA MET A 112 -39.54 6.00 -12.01
C MET A 112 -41.05 6.14 -12.27
N ASN A 113 -41.54 5.59 -13.39
CA ASN A 113 -42.97 5.49 -13.74
C ASN A 113 -43.17 4.27 -14.67
N PRO A 114 -44.29 3.52 -14.59
CA PRO A 114 -44.63 2.50 -15.59
C PRO A 114 -44.75 3.01 -17.05
N ASP A 115 -45.11 4.29 -17.24
CA ASP A 115 -45.14 4.95 -18.55
C ASP A 115 -43.77 5.60 -18.87
N PRO A 116 -43.01 5.10 -19.88
CA PRO A 116 -41.73 5.68 -20.27
C PRO A 116 -41.84 7.14 -20.72
N VAL A 117 -42.94 7.54 -21.38
CA VAL A 117 -43.12 8.91 -21.87
C VAL A 117 -43.19 9.89 -20.71
N GLN A 118 -43.79 9.49 -19.59
CA GLN A 118 -43.80 10.29 -18.36
C GLN A 118 -42.42 10.34 -17.69
N VAL A 119 -41.63 9.26 -17.74
CA VAL A 119 -40.24 9.28 -17.24
C VAL A 119 -39.41 10.31 -18.02
N ASP A 120 -39.55 10.35 -19.34
CA ASP A 120 -38.80 11.26 -20.20
C ASP A 120 -39.22 12.72 -20.05
N ILE A 121 -40.53 12.99 -19.98
CA ILE A 121 -41.07 14.33 -19.70
C ILE A 121 -40.58 14.85 -18.34
N GLU A 122 -40.65 14.03 -17.28
CA GLU A 122 -40.17 14.43 -15.96
C GLU A 122 -38.65 14.60 -15.90
N ALA A 123 -37.87 13.83 -16.69
CA ALA A 123 -36.42 13.99 -16.80
C ALA A 123 -36.01 15.33 -17.42
N GLU A 124 -36.60 15.72 -18.55
CA GLU A 124 -36.27 17.00 -19.21
C GLU A 124 -36.75 18.22 -18.39
N ILE A 125 -37.91 18.11 -17.73
CA ILE A 125 -38.36 19.12 -16.76
C ILE A 125 -37.36 19.24 -15.61
N LEU A 126 -36.91 18.12 -15.04
CA LEU A 126 -35.99 18.14 -13.91
C LEU A 126 -34.63 18.74 -14.28
N LYS A 127 -34.05 18.37 -15.43
CA LYS A 127 -32.81 18.99 -15.96
C LYS A 127 -32.96 20.50 -16.08
N THR A 128 -34.05 20.96 -16.70
CA THR A 128 -34.33 22.39 -16.89
C THR A 128 -34.38 23.13 -15.55
N LEU A 129 -35.12 22.60 -14.58
CA LEU A 129 -35.23 23.19 -13.25
C LEU A 129 -33.90 23.21 -12.49
N ILE A 130 -33.08 22.16 -12.61
CA ILE A 130 -31.76 22.11 -11.97
C ILE A 130 -30.81 23.15 -12.60
N SER A 131 -30.75 23.23 -13.94
CA SER A 131 -29.93 24.23 -14.66
C SER A 131 -30.31 25.67 -14.30
N MET A 132 -31.59 25.96 -14.08
CA MET A 132 -32.07 27.30 -13.73
C MET A 132 -31.82 27.69 -12.27
N ASN A 133 -31.86 26.73 -11.34
CA ASN A 133 -31.92 27.02 -9.90
C ASN A 133 -30.69 26.53 -9.09
N VAL A 134 -29.79 25.73 -9.68
CA VAL A 134 -28.62 25.17 -8.99
C VAL A 134 -27.34 25.68 -9.65
N ARG A 135 -26.79 26.76 -9.08
CA ARG A 135 -25.59 27.44 -9.61
C ARG A 135 -24.40 26.48 -9.65
N GLY A 136 -23.72 26.40 -10.79
CA GLY A 136 -22.55 25.53 -10.97
C GLY A 136 -22.86 24.03 -11.12
N ALA A 137 -24.13 23.64 -11.23
CA ALA A 137 -24.49 22.25 -11.50
C ALA A 137 -24.09 21.82 -12.92
N ARG A 138 -23.33 20.73 -13.02
CA ARG A 138 -23.12 19.98 -14.26
C ARG A 138 -24.07 18.79 -14.28
N LEU A 139 -24.89 18.70 -15.31
CA LEU A 139 -25.83 17.59 -15.54
C LEU A 139 -25.22 16.57 -16.49
N SER A 140 -25.41 15.29 -16.18
CA SER A 140 -24.99 14.16 -17.01
C SER A 140 -26.05 13.06 -16.97
N GLU A 141 -26.02 12.16 -17.96
CA GLU A 141 -26.70 10.87 -17.87
C GLU A 141 -25.63 9.76 -17.76
N PRO A 142 -25.71 8.86 -16.77
CA PRO A 142 -24.79 7.74 -16.69
C PRO A 142 -24.91 6.86 -17.93
N LYS A 143 -23.79 6.58 -18.60
CA LYS A 143 -23.77 5.75 -19.83
C LYS A 143 -24.31 4.33 -19.59
N GLU A 144 -24.14 3.80 -18.39
CA GLU A 144 -24.72 2.54 -17.94
C GLU A 144 -25.25 2.72 -16.52
N VAL A 145 -26.42 2.13 -16.24
CA VAL A 145 -27.04 2.10 -14.92
C VAL A 145 -27.19 0.63 -14.50
N PRO A 146 -26.50 0.17 -13.44
CA PRO A 146 -26.52 -1.25 -13.06
C PRO A 146 -27.94 -1.76 -12.80
N GLU A 147 -28.29 -2.95 -13.30
CA GLU A 147 -29.61 -3.55 -13.04
C GLU A 147 -29.90 -3.71 -11.53
N GLN A 148 -28.86 -3.89 -10.71
CA GLN A 148 -29.00 -3.95 -9.26
C GLN A 148 -29.43 -2.60 -8.65
N LEU A 149 -29.05 -1.47 -9.27
CA LEU A 149 -29.56 -0.14 -8.92
C LEU A 149 -31.04 -0.04 -9.29
N LEU A 150 -31.39 -0.46 -10.51
CA LEU A 150 -32.77 -0.42 -11.00
C LEU A 150 -33.69 -1.26 -10.10
N ARG A 151 -33.36 -2.54 -9.88
CA ARG A 151 -34.12 -3.44 -8.99
C ARG A 151 -34.12 -2.96 -7.54
N GLY A 152 -33.02 -2.37 -7.07
CA GLY A 152 -32.92 -1.76 -5.74
C GLY A 152 -33.88 -0.58 -5.57
N LEU A 153 -33.93 0.32 -6.54
CA LEU A 153 -34.84 1.48 -6.58
C LEU A 153 -36.30 1.05 -6.74
N GLU A 154 -36.58 0.03 -7.54
CA GLU A 154 -37.92 -0.57 -7.68
C GLU A 154 -38.43 -1.23 -6.39
N ALA A 155 -37.53 -1.85 -5.62
CA ALA A 155 -37.82 -2.51 -4.35
C ALA A 155 -37.89 -1.56 -3.13
N LEU A 156 -37.66 -0.26 -3.29
CA LEU A 156 -37.82 0.72 -2.22
C LEU A 156 -39.30 0.98 -1.91
N GLU A 157 -39.80 0.40 -0.83
CA GLU A 157 -41.12 0.76 -0.31
C GLU A 157 -41.12 2.17 0.32
N PRO A 158 -42.03 3.07 -0.11
CA PRO A 158 -41.99 4.47 0.29
C PRO A 158 -42.49 4.69 1.73
N ARG A 159 -41.69 5.36 2.57
CA ARG A 159 -42.11 5.93 3.86
C ARG A 159 -42.47 7.41 3.71
N GLY A 160 -43.57 7.84 4.35
CA GLY A 160 -43.95 9.26 4.48
C GLY A 160 -44.69 9.90 3.30
N ARG A 161 -45.03 11.20 3.46
CA ARG A 161 -45.78 12.02 2.49
C ARG A 161 -44.87 12.97 1.69
N GLY A 162 -43.70 12.49 1.25
CA GLY A 162 -42.70 13.34 0.61
C GLY A 162 -41.91 14.18 1.61
N GLU A 163 -41.43 13.52 2.67
CA GLU A 163 -40.45 14.04 3.61
C GLU A 163 -39.12 13.29 3.39
N PRO A 164 -37.96 13.98 3.34
CA PRO A 164 -36.68 13.33 3.10
C PRO A 164 -36.36 12.28 4.17
N VAL A 165 -36.37 11.00 3.81
CA VAL A 165 -35.94 9.93 4.73
C VAL A 165 -34.42 9.87 4.80
N VAL A 166 -33.86 10.59 5.78
CA VAL A 166 -32.44 10.49 6.17
C VAL A 166 -32.19 9.12 6.79
N VAL A 167 -31.51 8.26 6.04
CA VAL A 167 -31.00 6.97 6.55
C VAL A 167 -29.61 7.22 7.12
N GLU A 168 -29.46 7.12 8.44
CA GLU A 168 -28.13 7.12 9.07
C GLU A 168 -27.46 5.74 8.92
N PRO A 169 -26.13 5.68 8.63
CA PRO A 169 -25.44 4.41 8.48
C PRO A 169 -25.41 3.55 9.74
N SER A 170 -25.60 2.25 9.56
CA SER A 170 -25.37 1.28 10.61
C SER A 170 -23.85 1.02 10.78
N ARG A 171 -23.20 1.50 11.87
CA ARG A 171 -22.17 0.70 12.61
C ARG A 171 -22.74 -0.73 12.74
N GLY A 172 -21.85 -1.68 12.99
CA GLY A 172 -21.99 -3.01 12.41
C GLY A 172 -20.98 -3.08 11.29
N SER A 173 -19.72 -3.21 11.70
CA SER A 173 -18.60 -3.43 10.79
C SER A 173 -18.83 -4.74 10.05
N ILE A 174 -19.27 -4.65 8.80
CA ILE A 174 -19.30 -5.79 7.89
C ILE A 174 -17.99 -5.76 7.10
N PRO A 175 -17.14 -6.81 7.18
CA PRO A 175 -15.89 -6.86 6.43
C PRO A 175 -16.20 -7.01 4.94
N VAL A 176 -15.68 -6.10 4.12
CA VAL A 176 -15.60 -6.28 2.66
C VAL A 176 -14.21 -6.80 2.34
N THR A 177 -14.05 -8.12 2.41
CA THR A 177 -12.87 -8.79 1.86
C THR A 177 -12.86 -8.56 0.35
N LEU A 178 -11.91 -7.76 -0.14
CA LEU A 178 -11.53 -7.83 -1.54
C LEU A 178 -11.00 -9.25 -1.77
N GLN A 179 -11.77 -10.10 -2.46
CA GLN A 179 -11.30 -11.44 -2.82
C GLN A 179 -10.28 -11.36 -3.96
N GLY A 180 -9.06 -10.91 -3.61
CA GLY A 180 -7.87 -11.57 -4.13
C GLY A 180 -7.85 -13.00 -3.59
N SER A 181 -8.37 -13.94 -4.39
CA SER A 181 -8.01 -15.36 -4.36
C SER A 181 -7.82 -16.03 -2.98
N GLY A 182 -8.83 -15.99 -2.09
CA GLY A 182 -8.97 -16.92 -0.95
C GLY A 182 -7.86 -16.95 0.12
N VAL A 183 -6.88 -16.05 0.06
CA VAL A 183 -5.74 -15.96 0.99
C VAL A 183 -5.78 -14.58 1.62
N GLY A 184 -5.88 -14.51 2.95
CA GLY A 184 -6.02 -13.24 3.67
C GLY A 184 -4.85 -12.30 3.43
N GLY A 185 -5.11 -10.99 3.38
CA GLY A 185 -4.07 -9.99 3.18
C GLY A 185 -3.34 -9.62 4.48
N LEU A 186 -2.18 -9.01 4.34
CA LEU A 186 -1.42 -8.42 5.43
C LEU A 186 -2.05 -7.10 5.86
N ALA A 187 -2.57 -7.01 7.08
CA ALA A 187 -3.12 -5.76 7.61
C ALA A 187 -2.04 -4.67 7.76
N LEU A 188 -2.17 -3.59 6.99
CA LEU A 188 -1.28 -2.43 7.01
C LEU A 188 -1.82 -1.33 7.93
N GLY A 189 -3.13 -1.11 7.91
CA GLY A 189 -3.74 -0.01 8.67
C GLY A 189 -5.20 0.23 8.33
N THR A 190 -5.65 1.47 8.54
CA THR A 190 -7.01 1.92 8.18
C THR A 190 -6.97 3.17 7.32
N ALA A 191 -7.53 3.10 6.12
CA ALA A 191 -7.77 4.26 5.26
C ALA A 191 -8.93 5.12 5.80
N PHE A 192 -8.82 6.43 5.61
CA PHE A 192 -9.89 7.38 5.91
C PHE A 192 -10.57 7.84 4.62
N GLU A 193 -11.72 7.24 4.29
CA GLU A 193 -12.56 7.65 3.17
C GLU A 193 -13.80 8.37 3.71
N GLY A 194 -13.70 9.69 3.84
CA GLY A 194 -14.75 10.54 4.44
C GLY A 194 -14.92 10.25 5.93
N ALA A 195 -16.09 9.74 6.33
CA ALA A 195 -16.39 9.36 7.72
C ALA A 195 -16.05 7.89 8.04
N PHE A 196 -15.61 7.09 7.05
CA PHE A 196 -15.43 5.66 7.19
C PHE A 196 -13.96 5.27 7.35
N GLN A 197 -13.70 4.33 8.26
CA GLN A 197 -12.41 3.64 8.36
C GLN A 197 -12.48 2.32 7.61
N ARG A 198 -11.67 2.18 6.55
CA ARG A 198 -11.55 0.95 5.77
C ARG A 198 -10.24 0.24 6.12
N PRO A 199 -10.23 -1.03 6.55
CA PRO A 199 -9.00 -1.81 6.66
C PRO A 199 -8.27 -1.83 5.31
N VAL A 200 -6.98 -1.51 5.34
CA VAL A 200 -6.09 -1.64 4.18
C VAL A 200 -5.19 -2.83 4.42
N GLU A 201 -5.22 -3.77 3.49
CA GLU A 201 -4.43 -4.98 3.49
C GLU A 201 -3.55 -5.02 2.23
N LEU A 202 -2.34 -5.57 2.34
CA LEU A 202 -1.46 -5.87 1.21
C LEU A 202 -1.53 -7.37 0.89
N THR A 203 -1.83 -7.70 -0.34
CA THR A 203 -1.86 -9.09 -0.83
C THR A 203 -0.48 -9.56 -1.28
N LEU A 204 -0.33 -10.85 -1.56
CA LEU A 204 0.91 -11.38 -2.15
C LEU A 204 1.27 -10.70 -3.49
N GLU A 205 0.28 -10.23 -4.27
CA GLU A 205 0.51 -9.48 -5.51
C GLU A 205 1.19 -8.13 -5.24
N ASP A 206 0.83 -7.47 -4.14
CA ASP A 206 1.43 -6.21 -3.71
C ASP A 206 2.88 -6.40 -3.22
N ILE A 207 3.21 -7.55 -2.62
CA ILE A 207 4.59 -7.88 -2.23
C ILE A 207 5.47 -8.20 -3.46
N ARG A 208 4.92 -8.93 -4.44
CA ARG A 208 5.64 -9.36 -5.66
C ARG A 208 6.17 -8.22 -6.53
N GLY A 209 5.58 -7.04 -6.39
CA GLY A 209 5.98 -5.83 -7.10
C GLY A 209 7.12 -5.04 -6.46
N HIS A 210 7.75 -5.55 -5.38
CA HIS A 210 8.64 -4.80 -4.48
C HIS A 210 7.94 -3.65 -3.74
N ILE A 211 8.52 -3.27 -2.59
CA ILE A 211 7.93 -2.31 -1.66
C ILE A 211 8.91 -1.17 -1.42
N ALA A 212 8.42 0.07 -1.41
CA ALA A 212 9.20 1.22 -0.99
C ALA A 212 8.42 2.09 0.01
N VAL A 213 9.03 2.32 1.17
CA VAL A 213 8.48 3.11 2.27
C VAL A 213 9.28 4.41 2.39
N PHE A 214 8.61 5.54 2.23
CA PHE A 214 9.22 6.85 2.25
C PHE A 214 8.68 7.67 3.42
N GLY A 215 9.51 8.55 3.98
CA GLY A 215 9.05 9.49 5.02
C GLY A 215 10.19 10.11 5.81
N SER A 216 10.04 11.39 6.15
CA SER A 216 11.00 12.09 7.02
C SER A 216 11.11 11.43 8.41
N THR A 217 12.17 11.76 9.17
CA THR A 217 12.41 11.22 10.52
C THR A 217 11.18 11.36 11.43
N GLY A 218 10.84 10.30 12.17
CA GLY A 218 9.71 10.31 13.14
C GLY A 218 8.30 10.25 12.54
N THR A 219 8.15 10.12 11.21
CA THR A 219 6.83 10.15 10.55
C THR A 219 6.09 8.80 10.51
N GLY A 220 6.77 7.69 10.82
CA GLY A 220 6.18 6.34 10.82
C GLY A 220 6.84 5.34 9.86
N LYS A 221 7.78 5.79 9.01
CA LYS A 221 8.59 4.96 8.07
C LYS A 221 9.00 3.59 8.66
N THR A 222 9.77 3.57 9.74
CA THR A 222 10.30 2.33 10.32
C THR A 222 9.19 1.44 10.89
N THR A 223 8.21 2.05 11.56
CA THR A 223 7.00 1.37 12.05
C THR A 223 6.24 0.67 10.93
N THR A 224 6.15 1.29 9.76
CA THR A 224 5.49 0.75 8.57
C THR A 224 6.27 -0.39 7.95
N LEU A 225 7.59 -0.25 7.81
CA LEU A 225 8.43 -1.36 7.35
C LEU A 225 8.32 -2.57 8.32
N ALA A 226 8.35 -2.33 9.63
CA ALA A 226 8.14 -3.37 10.65
C ALA A 226 6.73 -3.99 10.58
N THR A 227 5.69 -3.19 10.30
CA THR A 227 4.30 -3.66 10.12
C THR A 227 4.19 -4.61 8.93
N VAL A 228 4.78 -4.22 7.80
CA VAL A 228 4.84 -5.03 6.58
C VAL A 228 5.67 -6.30 6.82
N LEU A 229 6.85 -6.21 7.43
CA LEU A 229 7.67 -7.40 7.67
C LEU A 229 6.97 -8.39 8.60
N SER A 230 6.43 -7.92 9.73
CA SER A 230 5.80 -8.78 10.75
C SER A 230 4.62 -9.60 10.21
N GLY A 231 3.92 -9.14 9.17
CA GLY A 231 2.81 -9.87 8.55
C GLY A 231 3.19 -10.77 7.37
N LEU A 232 4.37 -10.62 6.74
CA LEU A 232 4.77 -11.46 5.61
C LEU A 232 4.67 -12.97 5.87
N PRO A 233 5.01 -13.50 7.07
CA PRO A 233 4.91 -14.93 7.33
C PRO A 233 3.49 -15.48 7.24
N SER A 234 2.45 -14.67 7.48
CA SER A 234 1.05 -15.11 7.31
C SER A 234 0.64 -15.23 5.83
N LEU A 235 1.41 -14.64 4.92
CA LEU A 235 1.29 -14.82 3.47
C LEU A 235 2.16 -15.99 2.94
N GLY A 236 2.86 -16.71 3.83
CA GLY A 236 3.82 -17.74 3.46
C GLY A 236 5.14 -17.19 2.89
N VAL A 237 5.44 -15.91 3.15
CA VAL A 237 6.64 -15.20 2.67
C VAL A 237 7.61 -15.01 3.84
N ASN A 238 8.84 -15.50 3.71
CA ASN A 238 9.90 -15.21 4.69
C ASN A 238 10.57 -13.87 4.36
N PHE A 239 11.29 -13.30 5.32
CA PHE A 239 12.06 -12.08 5.10
C PHE A 239 13.39 -12.08 5.82
N ILE A 240 14.34 -11.33 5.24
CA ILE A 240 15.62 -10.98 5.85
C ILE A 240 15.67 -9.45 5.90
N ALA A 241 15.59 -8.87 7.10
CA ALA A 241 15.57 -7.43 7.30
C ALA A 241 16.93 -6.91 7.74
N LEU A 242 17.54 -6.06 6.92
CA LEU A 242 18.79 -5.36 7.19
C LEU A 242 18.52 -4.16 8.10
N ASP A 243 18.72 -4.33 9.40
CA ASP A 243 18.45 -3.31 10.42
C ASP A 243 19.63 -2.34 10.55
N TRP A 244 19.65 -1.35 9.67
CA TRP A 244 20.74 -0.36 9.59
C TRP A 244 20.82 0.55 10.82
N ALA A 245 19.67 0.93 11.39
CA ALA A 245 19.56 1.85 12.52
C ALA A 245 19.42 1.14 13.88
N GLY A 246 19.20 -0.18 13.89
CA GLY A 246 18.90 -0.93 15.12
C GLY A 246 17.50 -0.66 15.65
N GLU A 247 16.55 -0.31 14.78
CA GLU A 247 15.15 -0.02 15.12
C GLU A 247 14.22 -1.20 14.82
N LEU A 248 14.44 -1.94 13.72
CA LEU A 248 13.56 -3.04 13.31
C LEU A 248 13.60 -4.21 14.30
N SER A 249 14.78 -4.55 14.83
CA SER A 249 14.99 -5.58 15.85
C SER A 249 14.28 -5.29 17.19
N LYS A 250 13.83 -4.05 17.40
CA LYS A 250 13.04 -3.63 18.58
C LYS A 250 11.53 -3.60 18.33
N LEU A 251 11.10 -3.73 17.07
CA LEU A 251 9.70 -3.60 16.62
C LEU A 251 9.11 -4.90 16.08
N ILE A 252 9.94 -5.84 15.64
CA ILE A 252 9.55 -7.11 15.02
C ILE A 252 9.75 -8.25 16.03
N ASP A 253 8.71 -8.54 16.81
CA ASP A 253 8.73 -9.59 17.86
C ASP A 253 8.76 -11.03 17.30
N ASN A 254 8.40 -11.23 16.02
CA ASN A 254 8.21 -12.55 15.41
C ASN A 254 9.33 -12.98 14.44
N ALA A 255 10.52 -12.41 14.59
CA ALA A 255 11.71 -12.77 13.82
C ALA A 255 12.88 -13.19 14.73
N THR A 256 13.75 -14.04 14.20
CA THR A 256 15.06 -14.28 14.82
C THR A 256 15.94 -13.05 14.59
N THR A 257 16.61 -12.56 15.63
CA THR A 257 17.65 -11.54 15.47
C THR A 257 19.00 -12.23 15.22
N TRP A 258 19.75 -11.74 14.24
CA TRP A 258 21.06 -12.25 13.83
C TRP A 258 22.10 -11.13 13.88
N SER A 259 23.19 -11.33 14.60
CA SER A 259 24.37 -10.47 14.61
C SER A 259 25.45 -11.09 13.71
N PRO A 260 25.80 -10.47 12.57
CA PRO A 260 26.92 -10.91 11.73
C PRO A 260 28.26 -11.02 12.48
N ILE A 261 28.42 -10.26 13.57
CA ILE A 261 29.64 -10.23 14.39
C ILE A 261 29.71 -11.42 15.35
N ASN A 262 28.58 -11.84 15.92
CA ASN A 262 28.54 -12.84 16.99
C ASN A 262 28.06 -14.22 16.50
N ASP A 263 27.07 -14.25 15.61
CA ASP A 263 26.42 -15.48 15.14
C ASP A 263 27.07 -16.01 13.84
N GLY A 264 27.69 -15.13 13.06
CA GLY A 264 28.50 -15.47 11.88
C GLY A 264 28.21 -14.60 10.65
N GLY A 265 29.25 -14.41 9.83
CA GLY A 265 29.17 -13.69 8.56
C GLY A 265 29.00 -14.58 7.33
N ILE A 266 29.13 -13.96 6.15
CA ILE A 266 28.95 -14.60 4.84
C ILE A 266 30.17 -14.34 4.00
N ASN A 267 30.85 -15.39 3.54
CA ASN A 267 31.98 -15.23 2.62
C ASN A 267 31.50 -15.14 1.15
N PRO A 268 31.67 -13.99 0.47
CA PRO A 268 31.30 -13.84 -0.94
C PRO A 268 32.22 -14.59 -1.91
N PHE A 269 33.34 -15.14 -1.41
CA PHE A 269 34.40 -15.78 -2.18
C PHE A 269 34.49 -17.30 -1.98
N THR A 270 33.66 -17.94 -1.17
CA THR A 270 33.62 -19.42 -1.06
C THR A 270 32.61 -20.05 -2.03
N ASP A 271 32.60 -21.38 -2.12
CA ASP A 271 31.68 -22.12 -2.97
C ASP A 271 30.21 -21.71 -2.70
N GLY A 272 29.50 -21.31 -3.75
CA GLY A 272 28.16 -20.72 -3.67
C GLY A 272 27.86 -19.83 -4.88
N ASP A 273 26.60 -19.41 -5.03
CA ASP A 273 26.08 -18.74 -6.24
C ASP A 273 26.81 -17.43 -6.58
N LEU A 274 27.30 -16.69 -5.57
CA LEU A 274 27.98 -15.41 -5.77
C LEU A 274 29.42 -15.57 -6.29
N ARG A 275 30.18 -16.57 -5.82
CA ARG A 275 31.50 -16.92 -6.42
C ARG A 275 31.35 -17.37 -7.87
N SER A 276 30.24 -18.04 -8.19
CA SER A 276 29.86 -18.42 -9.56
C SER A 276 29.42 -17.25 -10.45
N SER A 277 29.34 -16.02 -9.92
CA SER A 277 28.93 -14.81 -10.65
C SER A 277 29.97 -13.67 -10.48
N PRO A 278 31.19 -13.76 -11.05
CA PRO A 278 32.27 -12.81 -10.80
C PRO A 278 31.92 -11.36 -11.16
N GLU A 279 31.09 -11.14 -12.17
CA GLU A 279 30.62 -9.81 -12.58
C GLU A 279 29.70 -9.19 -11.51
N LEU A 280 28.78 -9.99 -10.95
CA LEU A 280 27.91 -9.54 -9.86
C LEU A 280 28.74 -9.24 -8.59
N LEU A 281 29.75 -10.05 -8.30
CA LEU A 281 30.66 -9.77 -7.18
C LEU A 281 31.49 -8.50 -7.44
N LEU A 282 31.95 -8.28 -8.67
CA LEU A 282 32.63 -7.03 -9.05
C LEU A 282 31.70 -5.83 -8.84
N ASP A 283 30.45 -5.89 -9.29
CA ASP A 283 29.47 -4.82 -9.09
C ASP A 283 29.21 -4.55 -7.60
N VAL A 284 29.14 -5.58 -6.76
CA VAL A 284 29.05 -5.46 -5.29
C VAL A 284 30.26 -4.70 -4.74
N LEU A 285 31.48 -5.08 -5.13
CA LEU A 285 32.68 -4.40 -4.64
C LEU A 285 32.77 -2.96 -5.16
N SER A 286 32.41 -2.73 -6.41
CA SER A 286 32.41 -1.41 -7.03
C SER A 286 31.38 -0.47 -6.40
N SER A 287 30.18 -0.96 -6.07
CA SER A 287 29.16 -0.18 -5.37
C SER A 287 29.48 0.01 -3.87
N ALA A 288 30.03 -1.00 -3.20
CA ALA A 288 30.34 -0.95 -1.76
C ALA A 288 31.57 -0.10 -1.41
N LEU A 289 32.60 -0.11 -2.26
CA LEU A 289 33.86 0.63 -2.09
C LEU A 289 33.94 1.87 -3.00
N ASP A 290 32.85 2.19 -3.69
CA ASP A 290 32.71 3.29 -4.66
C ASP A 290 33.89 3.31 -5.65
N LEU A 291 34.21 2.16 -6.24
CA LEU A 291 35.37 1.96 -7.12
C LEU A 291 35.22 2.73 -8.44
N THR A 292 36.27 3.42 -8.86
CA THR A 292 36.30 4.03 -10.19
C THR A 292 36.47 2.95 -11.26
N GLN A 293 36.07 3.21 -12.52
CA GLN A 293 36.22 2.23 -13.61
C GLN A 293 37.63 1.63 -13.73
N PRO A 294 38.74 2.40 -13.61
CA PRO A 294 40.09 1.82 -13.58
C PRO A 294 40.37 0.90 -12.38
N GLN A 295 39.76 1.17 -11.21
CA GLN A 295 39.87 0.30 -10.04
C GLN A 295 39.08 -1.00 -10.23
N SER A 296 37.86 -0.90 -10.77
CA SER A 296 37.04 -2.07 -11.15
C SER A 296 37.76 -2.95 -12.18
N TYR A 297 38.46 -2.36 -13.16
CA TYR A 297 39.24 -3.10 -14.14
C TYR A 297 40.37 -3.95 -13.51
N ILE A 298 41.10 -3.42 -12.52
CA ILE A 298 42.13 -4.20 -11.80
C ILE A 298 41.48 -5.38 -11.04
N VAL A 299 40.35 -5.16 -10.37
CA VAL A 299 39.63 -6.25 -9.66
C VAL A 299 39.13 -7.32 -10.64
N MET A 300 38.55 -6.91 -11.78
CA MET A 300 38.13 -7.81 -12.86
C MET A 300 39.30 -8.64 -13.41
N ARG A 301 40.47 -8.03 -13.62
CA ARG A 301 41.69 -8.72 -14.05
C ARG A 301 42.13 -9.75 -13.02
N VAL A 302 42.17 -9.39 -11.73
CA VAL A 302 42.48 -10.33 -10.64
C VAL A 302 41.50 -11.51 -10.62
N PHE A 303 40.19 -11.27 -10.70
CA PHE A 303 39.18 -12.34 -10.73
C PHE A 303 39.33 -13.30 -11.93
N ASN A 304 39.74 -12.78 -13.08
CA ASN A 304 39.98 -13.57 -14.29
C ASN A 304 41.31 -14.36 -14.26
N ASP A 305 42.33 -13.83 -13.58
CA ASP A 305 43.65 -14.45 -13.47
C ASP A 305 43.65 -15.57 -12.39
N ASP A 306 43.18 -15.30 -11.17
CA ASP A 306 42.86 -16.31 -10.13
C ASP A 306 41.84 -15.75 -9.11
N MET A 307 40.71 -16.44 -8.94
CA MET A 307 39.58 -15.96 -8.13
C MET A 307 39.86 -16.16 -6.62
N PRO A 308 40.10 -15.07 -5.85
CA PRO A 308 40.49 -15.16 -4.44
C PRO A 308 39.41 -15.82 -3.58
N ARG A 309 39.78 -16.30 -2.39
CA ARG A 309 38.88 -16.96 -1.42
C ARG A 309 38.54 -16.09 -0.21
N SER A 310 39.13 -14.89 -0.13
CA SER A 310 38.90 -13.92 0.94
C SER A 310 39.29 -12.51 0.52
N PHE A 311 38.83 -11.49 1.25
CA PHE A 311 39.29 -10.11 1.06
C PHE A 311 40.80 -9.91 1.31
N ARG A 312 41.42 -10.79 2.11
CA ARG A 312 42.87 -10.78 2.32
C ARG A 312 43.60 -11.21 1.05
N GLU A 313 43.20 -12.34 0.47
CA GLU A 313 43.78 -12.82 -0.80
C GLU A 313 43.52 -11.84 -1.94
N LEU A 314 42.34 -11.22 -2.02
CA LEU A 314 42.07 -10.14 -2.98
C LEU A 314 43.06 -8.97 -2.81
N LYS A 315 43.33 -8.55 -1.57
CA LYS A 315 44.32 -7.50 -1.30
C LYS A 315 45.72 -7.92 -1.75
N GLU A 316 46.14 -9.14 -1.42
CA GLU A 316 47.47 -9.69 -1.74
C GLU A 316 47.66 -9.87 -3.26
N ALA A 317 46.62 -10.31 -3.98
CA ALA A 317 46.60 -10.39 -5.43
C ALA A 317 46.69 -8.99 -6.09
N ILE A 318 45.95 -8.00 -5.59
CA ILE A 318 46.07 -6.60 -6.05
C ILE A 318 47.46 -6.03 -5.75
N GLU A 319 48.06 -6.32 -4.59
CA GLU A 319 49.44 -5.89 -4.25
C GLU A 319 50.47 -6.48 -5.23
N SER A 320 50.26 -7.74 -5.63
CA SER A 320 51.12 -8.46 -6.57
C SER A 320 50.87 -8.13 -8.05
N TYR A 321 49.75 -7.48 -8.37
CA TYR A 321 49.37 -7.16 -9.75
C TYR A 321 50.43 -6.26 -10.44
N PRO A 322 50.90 -6.60 -11.66
CA PRO A 322 51.97 -5.89 -12.34
C PRO A 322 51.58 -4.44 -12.70
N GLU A 323 52.57 -3.55 -12.64
CA GLU A 323 52.43 -2.12 -12.93
C GLU A 323 53.02 -1.83 -14.32
N GLU A 324 52.24 -2.04 -15.37
CA GLU A 324 52.69 -1.85 -16.76
C GLU A 324 52.96 -0.37 -17.09
N ALA A 325 52.20 0.55 -16.48
CA ALA A 325 52.34 1.99 -16.62
C ALA A 325 52.47 2.72 -15.26
N ARG A 326 53.07 3.92 -15.28
CA ARG A 326 53.19 4.75 -14.07
C ARG A 326 51.83 5.15 -13.46
N TRP A 327 50.79 5.22 -14.28
CA TRP A 327 49.42 5.56 -13.87
C TRP A 327 48.78 4.46 -12.99
N ASP A 328 49.12 3.19 -13.25
CA ASP A 328 48.56 2.03 -12.54
C ASP A 328 48.89 2.08 -11.04
N ARG A 329 50.04 2.65 -10.66
CA ARG A 329 50.47 2.78 -9.26
C ARG A 329 49.49 3.54 -8.39
N ASP A 330 49.00 4.69 -8.84
CA ASP A 330 48.13 5.52 -8.02
C ASP A 330 46.68 4.98 -8.00
N VAL A 331 46.24 4.38 -9.11
CA VAL A 331 44.98 3.61 -9.18
C VAL A 331 45.01 2.42 -8.21
N LYS A 332 46.07 1.59 -8.28
CA LYS A 332 46.34 0.43 -7.42
C LYS A 332 46.42 0.82 -5.95
N ARG A 333 47.17 1.86 -5.59
CA ARG A 333 47.23 2.39 -4.21
C ARG A 333 45.86 2.86 -3.72
N GLY A 334 45.09 3.54 -4.57
CA GLY A 334 43.73 3.96 -4.27
C GLY A 334 42.78 2.79 -4.00
N LEU A 335 42.88 1.73 -4.81
CA LEU A 335 42.13 0.48 -4.66
C LEU A 335 42.55 -0.27 -3.39
N LEU A 336 43.84 -0.44 -3.15
CA LEU A 336 44.38 -1.11 -1.95
C LEU A 336 43.93 -0.45 -0.66
N ARG A 337 43.91 0.89 -0.59
CA ARG A 337 43.39 1.63 0.56
C ARG A 337 41.91 1.28 0.86
N LYS A 338 41.12 1.02 -0.18
CA LYS A 338 39.70 0.65 -0.04
C LYS A 338 39.51 -0.82 0.32
N VAL A 339 40.16 -1.74 -0.40
CA VAL A 339 40.08 -3.18 -0.13
C VAL A 339 40.65 -3.54 1.24
N ALA A 340 41.68 -2.83 1.71
CA ALA A 340 42.24 -3.00 3.06
C ALA A 340 41.22 -2.75 4.19
N ILE A 341 40.12 -2.02 3.94
CA ILE A 341 39.04 -1.85 4.92
C ILE A 341 38.35 -3.19 5.18
N LEU A 342 38.02 -3.94 4.12
CA LEU A 342 37.34 -5.25 4.21
C LEU A 342 38.30 -6.39 4.56
N ALA A 343 39.57 -6.28 4.15
CA ALA A 343 40.63 -7.25 4.47
C ALA A 343 41.14 -7.18 5.92
N ASN A 344 40.68 -6.19 6.71
CA ASN A 344 41.11 -6.00 8.09
C ASN A 344 40.66 -7.17 8.98
N SER A 345 41.57 -7.70 9.80
CA SER A 345 41.30 -8.82 10.70
C SER A 345 40.16 -8.56 11.70
N LYS A 346 39.86 -7.31 12.07
CA LYS A 346 38.69 -6.97 12.91
C LYS A 346 37.37 -7.39 12.27
N PHE A 347 37.30 -7.44 10.93
CA PHE A 347 36.08 -7.73 10.17
C PHE A 347 36.12 -9.10 9.49
N SER A 348 37.13 -9.93 9.76
CA SER A 348 37.29 -11.24 9.11
C SER A 348 36.10 -12.16 9.35
N GLY A 349 35.51 -12.16 10.55
CA GLY A 349 34.32 -12.94 10.88
C GLY A 349 33.09 -12.59 10.02
N LEU A 350 32.98 -11.34 9.55
CA LEU A 350 31.88 -10.89 8.69
C LEU A 350 31.95 -11.48 7.28
N PHE A 351 33.16 -11.78 6.78
CA PHE A 351 33.39 -12.16 5.38
C PHE A 351 34.14 -13.47 5.18
N ASN A 352 34.39 -14.22 6.26
CA ASN A 352 34.95 -15.57 6.22
C ASN A 352 34.01 -16.61 6.85
N GLY A 353 32.77 -16.24 7.19
CA GLY A 353 31.78 -17.14 7.78
C GLY A 353 31.20 -18.12 6.75
N SER A 354 30.80 -19.30 7.24
CA SER A 354 30.26 -20.41 6.47
C SER A 354 28.74 -20.57 6.66
N VAL A 355 28.02 -19.45 6.84
CA VAL A 355 26.57 -19.46 7.09
C VAL A 355 25.85 -19.81 5.78
N GLU A 356 25.03 -20.86 5.81
CA GLU A 356 24.25 -21.28 4.65
C GLU A 356 23.06 -20.33 4.42
N LEU A 357 22.90 -19.86 3.18
CA LEU A 357 21.81 -18.92 2.82
C LEU A 357 20.43 -19.57 3.01
N ASP A 358 20.34 -20.89 2.85
CA ASP A 358 19.17 -21.72 3.13
C ASP A 358 18.69 -21.57 4.59
N GLU A 359 19.61 -21.49 5.56
CA GLU A 359 19.26 -21.27 6.96
C GLU A 359 18.69 -19.86 7.17
N LEU A 360 19.29 -18.85 6.53
CA LEU A 360 18.87 -17.46 6.61
C LEU A 360 17.50 -17.21 5.97
N GLU A 361 17.17 -17.91 4.87
CA GLU A 361 15.88 -17.76 4.19
C GLU A 361 14.78 -18.71 4.69
N SER A 362 15.12 -19.70 5.54
CA SER A 362 14.17 -20.64 6.15
C SER A 362 13.16 -19.99 7.12
N ARG A 363 13.48 -18.81 7.66
CA ARG A 363 12.74 -18.15 8.74
C ARG A 363 12.73 -16.62 8.61
N PRO A 364 11.79 -15.93 9.28
CA PRO A 364 11.86 -14.48 9.46
C PRO A 364 13.11 -14.07 10.26
N LEU A 365 13.93 -13.20 9.68
CA LEU A 365 15.24 -12.81 10.21
C LEU A 365 15.40 -11.29 10.23
N VAL A 366 16.00 -10.76 11.30
CA VAL A 366 16.46 -9.37 11.40
C VAL A 366 17.97 -9.37 11.61
N VAL A 367 18.72 -8.90 10.62
CA VAL A 367 20.18 -8.83 10.61
C VAL A 367 20.61 -7.48 11.17
N LYS A 368 21.30 -7.50 12.32
CA LYS A 368 21.80 -6.32 13.03
C LYS A 368 23.00 -5.72 12.32
N LEU A 369 22.77 -4.68 11.53
CA LEU A 369 23.83 -3.92 10.86
C LEU A 369 24.32 -2.74 11.71
N ASP A 370 23.53 -2.27 12.67
CA ASP A 370 23.85 -1.21 13.63
C ASP A 370 25.17 -1.46 14.39
N GLU A 371 25.47 -2.73 14.67
CA GLU A 371 26.68 -3.19 15.39
C GLU A 371 27.97 -3.05 14.56
N ILE A 372 27.87 -2.97 13.22
CA ILE A 372 29.03 -2.80 12.35
C ILE A 372 29.39 -1.31 12.30
N GLU A 373 30.30 -0.87 13.16
CA GLU A 373 30.69 0.56 13.33
C GLU A 373 31.13 1.24 12.02
N SER A 374 31.85 0.53 11.14
CA SER A 374 32.35 1.10 9.90
C SER A 374 31.26 1.12 8.82
N PHE A 375 30.85 2.33 8.42
CA PHE A 375 29.88 2.56 7.34
C PHE A 375 30.18 1.76 6.07
N THR A 376 31.43 1.79 5.59
CA THR A 376 31.85 1.06 4.38
C THR A 376 31.73 -0.45 4.54
N VAL A 377 32.11 -1.00 5.70
CA VAL A 377 31.96 -2.43 6.01
C VAL A 377 30.48 -2.82 6.10
N ARG A 378 29.66 -1.96 6.71
CA ARG A 378 28.20 -2.14 6.83
C ARG A 378 27.51 -2.14 5.46
N LYS A 379 27.84 -1.18 4.59
CA LYS A 379 27.40 -1.11 3.18
C LYS A 379 27.84 -2.35 2.41
N ALA A 380 29.11 -2.75 2.53
CA ALA A 380 29.64 -3.94 1.88
C ALA A 380 28.91 -5.22 2.32
N TYR A 381 28.71 -5.44 3.61
CA TYR A 381 27.99 -6.61 4.11
C TYR A 381 26.52 -6.65 3.64
N ALA A 382 25.83 -5.51 3.67
CA ALA A 382 24.46 -5.38 3.18
C ALA A 382 24.34 -5.74 1.68
N LEU A 383 25.25 -5.22 0.85
CA LEU A 383 25.27 -5.50 -0.60
C LEU A 383 25.72 -6.94 -0.90
N VAL A 384 26.68 -7.49 -0.16
CA VAL A 384 27.09 -8.90 -0.27
C VAL A 384 25.92 -9.84 0.02
N LEU A 385 25.18 -9.64 1.12
CA LEU A 385 24.02 -10.47 1.44
C LEU A 385 22.90 -10.31 0.38
N LEU A 386 22.58 -9.08 -0.03
CA LEU A 386 21.58 -8.85 -1.09
C LEU A 386 21.96 -9.54 -2.41
N ALA A 387 23.22 -9.45 -2.83
CA ALA A 387 23.72 -10.06 -4.05
C ALA A 387 23.84 -11.59 -3.95
N ALA A 388 24.26 -12.13 -2.81
CA ALA A 388 24.27 -13.57 -2.55
C ALA A 388 22.85 -14.16 -2.63
N MET A 389 21.86 -13.44 -2.08
CA MET A 389 20.45 -13.79 -2.25
C MET A 389 20.01 -13.68 -3.72
N PHE A 390 20.40 -12.65 -4.46
CA PHE A 390 20.04 -12.51 -5.88
C PHE A 390 20.69 -13.56 -6.79
N ALA A 391 21.91 -14.00 -6.46
CA ALA A 391 22.65 -15.01 -7.20
C ALA A 391 21.94 -16.38 -7.17
N ARG A 392 21.29 -16.73 -6.05
CA ARG A 392 20.38 -17.89 -5.96
C ARG A 392 19.21 -17.72 -6.93
N ARG A 393 19.24 -18.47 -8.04
CA ARG A 393 18.22 -18.43 -9.11
C ARG A 393 17.01 -19.32 -8.84
N THR A 394 17.05 -20.16 -7.81
CA THR A 394 15.98 -21.10 -7.44
C THR A 394 15.63 -20.98 -5.96
N ARG A 395 14.33 -21.02 -5.64
CA ARG A 395 13.81 -20.99 -4.27
C ARG A 395 12.54 -21.84 -4.17
N GLU A 396 12.36 -22.50 -3.03
CA GLU A 396 11.09 -23.17 -2.71
C GLU A 396 9.99 -22.19 -2.31
N ARG A 397 10.36 -21.05 -1.70
CA ARG A 397 9.43 -20.04 -1.18
C ARG A 397 9.88 -18.63 -1.54
N PRO A 398 8.94 -17.68 -1.70
CA PRO A 398 9.27 -16.28 -1.88
C PRO A 398 9.92 -15.68 -0.62
N VAL A 399 10.89 -14.80 -0.84
CA VAL A 399 11.66 -14.11 0.22
C VAL A 399 11.69 -12.61 -0.04
N VAL A 400 11.47 -11.81 1.00
CA VAL A 400 11.67 -10.36 0.97
C VAL A 400 12.99 -10.00 1.66
N VAL A 401 13.93 -9.39 0.93
CA VAL A 401 15.07 -8.70 1.57
C VAL A 401 14.65 -7.26 1.85
N ALA A 402 14.52 -6.92 3.12
CA ALA A 402 14.17 -5.57 3.55
C ALA A 402 15.41 -4.77 3.94
N ILE A 403 15.42 -3.48 3.61
CA ILE A 403 16.57 -2.59 3.80
C ILE A 403 16.08 -1.30 4.45
N ASP A 404 16.37 -1.12 5.74
CA ASP A 404 16.18 0.17 6.39
C ASP A 404 17.32 1.14 6.03
N GLU A 405 16.98 2.42 5.98
CA GLU A 405 17.82 3.50 5.46
C GLU A 405 18.57 3.14 4.16
N ALA A 406 17.82 2.61 3.20
CA ALA A 406 18.29 2.07 1.93
C ALA A 406 19.15 3.04 1.10
N HIS A 407 19.05 4.35 1.33
CA HIS A 407 19.91 5.35 0.68
C HIS A 407 21.41 5.10 0.91
N ASN A 408 21.79 4.42 1.99
CA ASN A 408 23.18 4.08 2.29
C ASN A 408 23.76 2.98 1.39
N LEU A 409 22.91 2.24 0.66
CA LEU A 409 23.32 1.17 -0.25
C LEU A 409 23.44 1.63 -1.71
N PHE A 410 22.91 2.80 -2.07
CA PHE A 410 23.00 3.30 -3.43
C PHE A 410 24.39 3.89 -3.74
N ASN A 411 24.69 3.97 -5.03
CA ASN A 411 25.86 4.63 -5.58
C ASN A 411 25.40 5.28 -6.90
N GLU A 412 25.75 6.55 -7.15
CA GLU A 412 25.31 7.29 -8.34
C GLU A 412 25.89 6.72 -9.65
N ASP A 413 27.08 6.11 -9.59
CA ASP A 413 27.78 5.50 -10.72
C ASP A 413 27.43 4.00 -10.92
N ASN A 414 26.81 3.33 -9.93
CA ASN A 414 26.47 1.90 -10.00
C ASN A 414 25.15 1.56 -9.27
N ASP A 415 24.06 1.43 -10.04
CA ASP A 415 22.71 1.09 -9.58
C ASP A 415 22.49 -0.43 -9.44
N LEU A 416 23.39 -1.10 -8.70
CA LEU A 416 23.30 -2.54 -8.40
C LEU A 416 21.94 -2.93 -7.79
N VAL A 417 21.40 -2.11 -6.88
CA VAL A 417 20.10 -2.40 -6.24
C VAL A 417 18.97 -2.33 -7.28
N GLY A 418 19.01 -1.36 -8.19
CA GLY A 418 18.08 -1.25 -9.31
C GLY A 418 18.13 -2.43 -10.27
N HIS A 419 19.34 -2.88 -10.64
CA HIS A 419 19.55 -4.09 -11.45
C HIS A 419 18.99 -5.34 -10.76
N ILE A 420 19.30 -5.54 -9.48
CA ILE A 420 18.75 -6.64 -8.66
C ILE A 420 17.22 -6.56 -8.59
N MET A 421 16.62 -5.37 -8.42
CA MET A 421 15.17 -5.23 -8.39
C MET A 421 14.52 -5.54 -9.75
N ALA A 422 15.11 -5.10 -10.87
CA ALA A 422 14.58 -5.39 -12.20
C ALA A 422 14.50 -6.91 -12.48
N GLU A 423 15.45 -7.69 -11.95
CA GLU A 423 15.57 -9.12 -12.24
C GLU A 423 15.13 -10.08 -11.13
N SER A 424 15.07 -9.66 -9.86
CA SER A 424 14.85 -10.57 -8.72
C SER A 424 13.48 -11.27 -8.72
N ARG A 425 12.46 -10.61 -9.29
CA ARG A 425 11.05 -11.08 -9.27
C ARG A 425 10.85 -12.48 -9.88
N LYS A 426 11.62 -12.84 -10.92
CA LYS A 426 11.58 -14.18 -11.57
C LYS A 426 12.17 -15.31 -10.71
N TYR A 427 12.93 -14.97 -9.67
CA TYR A 427 13.61 -15.92 -8.77
C TYR A 427 12.97 -15.98 -7.38
N GLY A 428 11.74 -15.47 -7.23
CA GLY A 428 11.03 -15.41 -5.95
C GLY A 428 11.63 -14.45 -4.91
N LEU A 429 12.61 -13.64 -5.30
CA LEU A 429 13.23 -12.63 -4.44
C LEU A 429 12.53 -11.28 -4.67
N TYR A 430 12.12 -10.65 -3.57
CA TYR A 430 11.53 -9.31 -3.58
C TYR A 430 12.31 -8.40 -2.64
N VAL A 431 12.26 -7.09 -2.88
CA VAL A 431 12.97 -6.10 -2.08
C VAL A 431 11.97 -5.15 -1.40
N ALA A 432 12.19 -4.85 -0.13
CA ALA A 432 11.42 -3.85 0.62
C ALA A 432 12.35 -2.76 1.17
N LEU A 433 12.28 -1.55 0.60
CA LEU A 433 13.19 -0.46 0.93
C LEU A 433 12.51 0.54 1.86
N ALA A 434 13.23 1.10 2.83
CA ALA A 434 12.80 2.29 3.57
C ALA A 434 13.86 3.40 3.51
N THR A 435 13.44 4.63 3.24
CA THR A 435 14.37 5.78 3.17
C THR A 435 13.70 7.12 3.46
N GLN A 436 14.46 8.06 4.01
CA GLN A 436 13.97 9.39 4.36
C GLN A 436 13.90 10.37 3.18
N SER A 437 14.70 10.16 2.13
CA SER A 437 14.74 11.01 0.94
C SER A 437 14.50 10.19 -0.34
N PRO A 438 13.29 10.24 -0.92
CA PRO A 438 13.00 9.73 -2.26
C PRO A 438 13.95 10.22 -3.34
N SER A 439 14.41 11.47 -3.26
CA SER A 439 15.28 12.09 -4.29
C SER A 439 16.75 11.66 -4.23
N ALA A 440 17.13 10.87 -3.22
CA ALA A 440 18.41 10.16 -3.13
C ALA A 440 18.33 8.69 -3.65
N VAL A 441 17.17 8.28 -4.17
CA VAL A 441 16.95 6.92 -4.69
C VAL A 441 17.11 6.91 -6.22
N PRO A 442 17.84 5.94 -6.80
CA PRO A 442 17.88 5.78 -8.25
C PRO A 442 16.49 5.65 -8.88
N ASN A 443 16.27 6.29 -10.03
CA ASN A 443 14.95 6.27 -10.67
C ASN A 443 14.51 4.85 -11.08
N SER A 444 15.45 3.95 -11.38
CA SER A 444 15.12 2.55 -11.69
C SER A 444 14.51 1.84 -10.47
N VAL A 445 15.05 2.08 -9.27
CA VAL A 445 14.54 1.56 -7.99
C VAL A 445 13.14 2.13 -7.69
N LEU A 446 12.94 3.44 -7.91
CA LEU A 446 11.62 4.07 -7.74
C LEU A 446 10.55 3.49 -8.68
N LEU A 447 10.89 3.24 -9.95
CA LEU A 447 9.97 2.66 -10.92
C LEU A 447 9.74 1.16 -10.69
N ASN A 448 10.75 0.42 -10.24
CA ASN A 448 10.65 -1.00 -9.90
C ASN A 448 9.97 -1.28 -8.54
N ALA A 449 9.67 -0.27 -7.73
CA ALA A 449 8.83 -0.41 -6.53
C ALA A 449 7.36 -0.16 -6.87
N ASN A 450 6.59 -1.21 -7.13
CA ASN A 450 5.16 -1.08 -7.47
C ASN A 450 4.30 -0.72 -6.25
N THR A 451 4.67 -1.20 -5.06
CA THR A 451 3.97 -0.87 -3.81
C THR A 451 4.73 0.25 -3.11
N LYS A 452 4.08 1.41 -2.96
CA LYS A 452 4.67 2.62 -2.38
C LYS A 452 3.83 3.08 -1.19
N VAL A 453 4.51 3.32 -0.06
CA VAL A 453 3.90 3.85 1.17
C VAL A 453 4.66 5.11 1.58
N VAL A 454 4.02 6.28 1.44
CA VAL A 454 4.67 7.58 1.62
C VAL A 454 4.09 8.31 2.82
N HIS A 455 4.84 8.32 3.92
CA HIS A 455 4.60 9.19 5.07
C HIS A 455 4.98 10.64 4.78
N ALA A 456 4.88 11.51 5.80
CA ALA A 456 5.12 12.93 5.60
C ALA A 456 6.51 13.27 5.02
N LEU A 457 6.53 14.14 4.02
CA LEU A 457 7.72 14.63 3.33
C LEU A 457 7.74 16.17 3.34
N ARG A 458 8.80 16.75 3.89
CA ARG A 458 8.94 18.21 4.04
C ARG A 458 9.57 18.91 2.83
N SER A 459 10.48 18.23 2.15
CA SER A 459 11.25 18.74 1.00
C SER A 459 10.39 18.78 -0.27
N LEU A 460 10.38 19.91 -0.98
CA LEU A 460 9.65 20.06 -2.24
C LEU A 460 10.16 19.08 -3.30
N ARG A 461 11.48 18.94 -3.44
CA ARG A 461 12.13 17.99 -4.36
C ARG A 461 11.68 16.55 -4.12
N ASP A 462 11.57 16.14 -2.86
CA ASP A 462 11.13 14.78 -2.52
C ASP A 462 9.63 14.57 -2.81
N LYS A 463 8.78 15.59 -2.57
CA LYS A 463 7.37 15.56 -2.96
C LYS A 463 7.18 15.44 -4.47
N GLU A 464 7.96 16.20 -5.25
CA GLU A 464 7.91 16.17 -6.72
C GLU A 464 8.30 14.81 -7.29
N VAL A 465 9.39 14.21 -6.78
CA VAL A 465 9.83 12.86 -7.15
C VAL A 465 8.74 11.82 -6.87
N ILE A 466 8.11 11.87 -5.70
CA ILE A 466 6.99 10.97 -5.36
C ILE A 466 5.77 11.24 -6.25
N ALA A 467 5.39 12.50 -6.46
CA ALA A 467 4.23 12.87 -7.26
C ALA A 467 4.34 12.36 -8.70
N GLN A 468 5.54 12.45 -9.30
CA GLN A 468 5.83 11.87 -10.61
C GLN A 468 5.81 10.33 -10.58
N SER A 469 6.43 9.70 -9.58
CA SER A 469 6.56 8.24 -9.49
C SER A 469 5.25 7.48 -9.18
N MET A 470 4.29 8.15 -8.54
CA MET A 470 2.96 7.60 -8.20
C MET A 470 1.81 8.19 -9.03
N ASN A 471 2.10 9.18 -9.89
CA ASN A 471 1.11 10.03 -10.55
C ASN A 471 0.09 10.64 -9.56
N LEU A 472 0.59 11.23 -8.47
CA LEU A 472 -0.26 11.78 -7.41
C LEU A 472 -1.06 13.00 -7.91
N PRO A 473 -2.35 13.11 -7.54
CA PRO A 473 -3.10 14.36 -7.62
C PRO A 473 -2.39 15.53 -6.91
N TYR A 474 -2.62 16.75 -7.39
CA TYR A 474 -2.01 17.97 -6.86
C TYR A 474 -2.38 18.23 -5.39
N ASP A 475 -3.62 17.92 -4.99
CA ASP A 475 -4.09 18.02 -3.61
C ASP A 475 -3.42 17.00 -2.69
N MET A 476 -3.24 15.75 -3.14
CA MET A 476 -2.49 14.72 -2.39
C MET A 476 -1.00 15.09 -2.28
N THR A 477 -0.40 15.62 -3.33
CA THR A 477 0.99 16.13 -3.31
C THR A 477 1.16 17.27 -2.30
N ASN A 478 0.15 18.14 -2.20
CA ASN A 478 0.08 19.21 -1.19
C ASN A 478 -0.40 18.75 0.19
N ALA A 479 -0.73 17.47 0.38
CA ALA A 479 -1.01 16.86 1.68
C ALA A 479 0.23 16.19 2.29
N LEU A 480 1.26 15.88 1.47
CA LEU A 480 2.47 15.17 1.90
C LEU A 480 3.23 15.82 3.07
N ASP A 481 3.17 17.13 3.28
CA ASP A 481 3.79 17.79 4.45
C ASP A 481 2.85 17.94 5.66
N LYS A 482 1.57 17.58 5.49
CA LYS A 482 0.49 17.73 6.49
C LYS A 482 0.03 16.41 7.10
N LEU A 483 0.46 15.27 6.54
CA LEU A 483 0.22 13.94 7.09
C LEU A 483 0.75 13.88 8.54
N GLU A 484 -0.07 13.39 9.46
CA GLU A 484 0.36 13.17 10.84
C GLU A 484 1.33 11.97 10.93
N PRO A 485 2.12 11.85 12.02
CA PRO A 485 2.84 10.62 12.32
C PRO A 485 1.94 9.38 12.26
N GLY A 486 2.40 8.35 11.56
CA GLY A 486 1.66 7.13 11.25
C GLY A 486 0.68 7.23 10.08
N GLU A 487 0.50 8.40 9.46
CA GLU A 487 -0.27 8.54 8.21
C GLU A 487 0.64 8.44 6.99
N ALA A 488 0.17 7.72 5.99
CA ALA A 488 0.86 7.57 4.72
C ALA A 488 -0.12 7.53 3.54
N ILE A 489 0.32 8.03 2.39
CA ILE A 489 -0.32 7.74 1.11
C ILE A 489 0.17 6.37 0.63
N VAL A 490 -0.74 5.45 0.36
CA VAL A 490 -0.47 4.08 -0.09
C VAL A 490 -0.97 3.91 -1.52
N GLN A 491 -0.13 3.36 -2.39
CA GLN A 491 -0.50 2.87 -3.73
C GLN A 491 0.18 1.52 -3.96
N SER A 492 -0.49 0.60 -4.64
CA SER A 492 0.01 -0.74 -4.93
C SER A 492 -0.68 -1.33 -6.17
N PRO A 493 -0.27 -2.51 -6.69
CA PRO A 493 -1.00 -3.22 -7.74
C PRO A 493 -2.50 -3.39 -7.46
N THR A 494 -2.88 -3.76 -6.23
CA THR A 494 -4.30 -3.89 -5.85
C THR A 494 -4.95 -2.55 -5.42
N ILE A 495 -4.15 -1.57 -5.01
CA ILE A 495 -4.55 -0.22 -4.59
C ILE A 495 -4.09 0.80 -5.64
N VAL A 496 -4.70 0.73 -6.83
CA VAL A 496 -4.29 1.50 -8.02
C VAL A 496 -4.40 3.02 -7.81
N ASN A 497 -5.48 3.47 -7.14
CA ASN A 497 -5.67 4.86 -6.76
C ASN A 497 -5.03 5.10 -5.39
N PRO A 498 -4.14 6.09 -5.22
CA PRO A 498 -3.53 6.37 -3.93
C PRO A 498 -4.56 6.71 -2.83
N VAL A 499 -4.41 6.14 -1.64
CA VAL A 499 -5.28 6.36 -0.48
C VAL A 499 -4.49 6.76 0.76
N ILE A 500 -5.07 7.60 1.63
CA ILE A 500 -4.44 7.98 2.92
C ILE A 500 -4.80 6.95 3.99
N VAL A 501 -3.78 6.35 4.63
CA VAL A 501 -3.88 5.24 5.58
C VAL A 501 -3.19 5.61 6.90
N LYS A 502 -3.90 5.45 8.02
CA LYS A 502 -3.27 5.39 9.35
C LYS A 502 -2.71 3.98 9.54
N VAL A 503 -1.40 3.85 9.39
CA VAL A 503 -0.66 2.60 9.62
C VAL A 503 -0.78 2.22 11.10
N LYS A 504 -0.96 0.93 11.37
CA LYS A 504 -1.02 0.39 12.74
C LYS A 504 -0.03 -0.74 12.87
N LEU A 505 0.88 -0.65 13.84
CA LEU A 505 1.88 -1.70 14.07
C LEU A 505 1.19 -3.03 14.37
N SER A 506 1.48 -4.03 13.53
CA SER A 506 1.01 -5.42 13.64
C SER A 506 1.67 -6.15 14.80
N SER A 507 1.33 -5.75 16.04
CA SER A 507 1.84 -6.42 17.24
C SER A 507 1.17 -7.79 17.41
N PRO A 508 1.93 -8.91 17.44
CA PRO A 508 1.37 -10.26 17.45
C PRO A 508 0.50 -10.56 18.68
N ARG A 509 0.66 -9.80 19.77
CA ARG A 509 -0.16 -9.92 20.99
C ARG A 509 -1.65 -9.58 20.81
N ARG A 510 -2.06 -8.96 19.69
CA ARG A 510 -3.47 -8.57 19.47
C ARG A 510 -4.34 -9.60 18.74
N ASN A 511 -3.76 -10.66 18.18
CA ASN A 511 -4.52 -11.75 17.54
C ASN A 511 -4.98 -12.84 18.54
N GLY A 512 -4.79 -12.61 19.85
CA GLY A 512 -5.00 -13.60 20.90
C GLY A 512 -5.89 -13.15 22.06
N LEU A 513 -6.93 -12.33 21.85
CA LEU A 513 -7.99 -12.08 22.84
C LEU A 513 -9.22 -11.37 22.23
N SER A 514 -10.14 -12.15 21.65
CA SER A 514 -11.56 -11.76 21.57
C SER A 514 -12.52 -12.95 21.72
N ASN A 515 -12.16 -13.92 22.56
CA ASN A 515 -13.20 -14.46 23.44
C ASN A 515 -13.52 -13.32 24.41
N PRO A 516 -14.73 -12.73 24.39
CA PRO A 516 -15.11 -11.85 25.48
C PRO A 516 -15.07 -12.69 26.75
N VAL A 517 -14.34 -12.23 27.76
CA VAL A 517 -14.53 -12.73 29.12
C VAL A 517 -15.93 -12.32 29.50
N VAL A 518 -16.89 -13.22 29.29
CA VAL A 518 -18.21 -13.16 29.90
C VAL A 518 -17.96 -13.31 31.40
N ARG A 519 -17.72 -12.17 32.06
CA ARG A 519 -18.00 -12.08 33.48
C ARG A 519 -19.49 -12.32 33.59
N GLU A 520 -19.86 -13.46 34.15
CA GLU A 520 -21.25 -13.74 34.48
C GLU A 520 -21.84 -12.54 35.23
N PRO A 521 -23.14 -12.24 35.05
CA PRO A 521 -23.76 -11.17 35.80
C PRO A 521 -23.49 -11.39 37.28
N VAL A 522 -22.91 -10.40 37.95
CA VAL A 522 -22.81 -10.42 39.41
C VAL A 522 -24.24 -10.40 39.92
N ASN A 523 -24.75 -11.58 40.28
CA ASN A 523 -26.06 -11.71 40.89
C ASN A 523 -26.07 -10.84 42.14
N GLY A 524 -26.87 -9.77 42.09
CA GLY A 524 -27.06 -8.85 43.19
C GLY A 524 -27.82 -9.53 44.32
N ASN A 525 -27.16 -10.42 45.05
CA ASN A 525 -27.64 -10.90 46.33
C ASN A 525 -27.53 -9.74 47.32
N ALA A 526 -28.63 -8.99 47.41
CA ALA A 526 -28.93 -8.20 48.58
C ALA A 526 -28.99 -9.15 49.80
N ASN A 527 -27.92 -9.21 50.58
CA ASN A 527 -27.99 -9.54 52.00
C ASN A 527 -26.71 -9.21 52.77
N SER A 528 -26.87 -8.30 53.74
CA SER A 528 -26.21 -8.35 55.05
C SER A 528 -24.76 -7.79 55.11
N PRO A 529 -24.21 -7.47 56.31
CA PRO A 529 -24.24 -6.06 56.76
C PRO A 529 -22.96 -5.56 57.48
N LEU A 530 -23.03 -4.29 57.93
CA LEU A 530 -22.08 -3.55 58.80
C LEU A 530 -20.76 -3.12 58.16
#